data_AF-A0A8J7FKP6-F1
#
_entry.id   AF-A0A8J7FKP6-F1
#
_cell.length_a   1.000
_cell.length_b   1.000
_cell.length_c   1.000
_cell.angle_alpha   90.00
_cell.angle_beta   90.00
_cell.angle_gamma   90.00
#
_symmetry.space_group_name_H-M   'P 1'
#
loop_
_entity.id
_entity.type
_entity.pdbx_description
1 polymer ?
#
loop_
_entity_poly.entity_id
_entity_poly.type
_entity_poly.pdbx_seq_one_letter_code
_entity_poly.pdbx_strand_id
1 'polypeptide(L)' 'MHAPLFGSTPHDWLHEMSTPDLMRLAHGLSRLQISQPSAFIVFKAKSMQDAIQCILMERAAQESTAA' A
#
# COMPACT_ATOMS: atom_id res chain seq x y z
N MET A 1 16.24 -12.92 20.87
CA MET A 1 15.19 -13.17 19.86
C MET A 1 14.08 -12.17 20.10
N HIS A 2 13.82 -11.23 19.18
CA HIS A 2 12.66 -10.34 19.30
C HIS A 2 11.40 -11.17 19.06
N ALA A 3 10.40 -10.98 19.92
CA ALA A 3 9.12 -11.66 19.78
C ALA A 3 8.44 -11.21 18.47
N PRO A 4 7.74 -12.11 17.76
CA PRO A 4 6.89 -11.69 16.64
C PRO A 4 5.89 -10.64 17.13
N LEU A 5 5.86 -9.49 16.48
CA LEU A 5 4.90 -8.43 16.74
C LEU A 5 3.53 -8.87 16.23
N PHE A 6 2.82 -9.64 17.05
CA PHE A 6 1.40 -9.88 16.87
C PHE A 6 0.66 -8.55 17.09
N GLY A 7 0.30 -7.87 16.00
CA GLY A 7 -0.41 -6.59 16.06
C GLY A 7 0.03 -5.54 15.04
N SER A 8 1.14 -5.73 14.31
CA SER A 8 1.44 -4.86 13.16
C SER A 8 0.39 -5.09 12.08
N THR A 9 -0.33 -4.04 11.70
CA THR A 9 -1.28 -4.11 10.60
C THR A 9 -0.49 -4.40 9.32
N PRO A 10 -1.02 -5.26 8.42
CA PRO A 10 -0.35 -5.51 7.15
C PRO A 10 -0.10 -4.18 6.45
N HIS A 11 1.16 -3.93 6.11
CA HIS A 11 1.60 -2.75 5.35
C HIS A 11 1.71 -1.42 6.12
N ASP A 12 1.86 -1.43 7.45
CA ASP A 12 2.07 -0.20 8.26
C ASP A 12 3.19 0.72 7.73
N TRP A 13 4.27 0.11 7.25
CA TRP A 13 5.42 0.81 6.66
C TRP A 13 5.06 1.68 5.43
N LEU A 14 3.89 1.47 4.80
CA LEU A 14 3.42 2.32 3.71
C LEU A 14 3.10 3.75 4.18
N HIS A 15 2.70 3.94 5.44
CA HIS A 15 2.43 5.30 5.95
C HIS A 15 3.69 6.17 5.99
N GLU A 16 4.86 5.56 6.13
CA GLU A 16 6.16 6.23 6.13
C GLU A 16 6.60 6.65 4.71
N MET A 17 5.98 6.11 3.66
CA MET A 17 6.35 6.42 2.28
C MET A 17 5.79 7.75 1.82
N SER A 18 6.56 8.46 0.99
CA SER A 18 6.08 9.66 0.31
C SER A 18 4.94 9.33 -0.66
N THR A 19 4.03 10.28 -0.91
CA THR A 19 2.95 10.15 -1.90
C THR A 19 3.45 9.73 -3.29
N PRO A 20 4.53 10.31 -3.87
CA PRO A 20 5.02 9.86 -5.17
C PRO A 20 5.56 8.42 -5.14
N ASP A 21 6.16 7.97 -4.04
CA ASP A 21 6.66 6.59 -3.94
C ASP A 21 5.51 5.58 -3.78
N LEU A 22 4.45 5.94 -3.07
CA LEU A 22 3.21 5.14 -3.01
C LEU A 22 2.58 4.99 -4.40
N MET A 23 2.53 6.06 -5.19
CA MET A 23 2.03 6.02 -6.57
C MET A 23 2.88 5.12 -7.48
N ARG A 24 4.21 5.20 -7.37
CA ARG A 24 5.13 4.31 -8.10
C ARG A 24 4.93 2.86 -7.69
N LEU A 25 4.77 2.58 -6.40
CA LEU A 25 4.52 1.24 -5.90
C LEU A 25 3.20 0.69 -6.43
N ALA A 26 2.11 1.45 -6.35
CA ALA A 26 0.81 1.05 -6.90
C ALA A 26 0.88 0.71 -8.40
N HIS A 27 1.62 1.51 -9.17
CA HIS A 27 1.88 1.24 -10.58
C HIS A 27 2.68 -0.05 -10.80
N GLY A 28 3.75 -0.26 -10.02
CA GLY A 28 4.56 -1.49 -10.06
C GLY A 28 3.73 -2.73 -9.74
N LEU A 29 2.86 -2.67 -8.73
CA LEU A 29 1.95 -3.75 -8.36
C LEU A 29 0.93 -4.07 -9.46
N SER A 30 0.43 -3.05 -10.17
CA SER A 30 -0.46 -3.23 -11.32
C SER A 30 0.26 -3.96 -12.46
N ARG A 31 1.49 -3.54 -12.76
CA ARG A 31 2.32 -4.21 -13.79
C ARG A 31 2.70 -5.64 -13.40
N LEU A 32 2.98 -5.88 -12.12
CA LEU A 32 3.30 -7.23 -11.63
C LEU A 32 2.11 -8.19 -11.82
N GLN A 33 0.90 -7.73 -11.54
CA GLN A 33 -0.32 -8.53 -11.73
C GLN A 33 -0.55 -8.91 -13.20
N ILE A 34 -0.22 -8.02 -14.14
CA ILE A 34 -0.36 -8.29 -15.58
C ILE A 34 0.75 -9.21 -16.08
N SER A 35 1.99 -8.97 -15.65
CA SER A 35 3.18 -9.66 -16.19
C SER A 35 3.39 -11.06 -15.60
N GLN A 36 2.99 -11.29 -14.34
CA GLN A 36 3.15 -12.57 -13.65
C GLN A 36 1.89 -12.91 -12.83
N PRO A 37 0.78 -13.26 -13.51
CA PRO A 37 -0.47 -13.56 -12.82
C PRO A 37 -0.39 -14.92 -12.12
N SER A 38 -0.12 -14.90 -10.81
CA SER A 38 -0.36 -16.03 -9.92
C SER A 38 -1.39 -15.64 -8.87
N ALA A 39 -2.18 -16.60 -8.37
CA ALA A 39 -3.19 -16.34 -7.34
C ALA A 39 -2.57 -15.66 -6.11
N PHE A 40 -1.36 -16.06 -5.73
CA PHE A 40 -0.60 -15.44 -4.64
C PHE A 40 -0.21 -13.99 -4.95
N ILE A 41 0.35 -13.74 -6.14
CA ILE A 41 0.75 -12.38 -6.56
C ILE A 41 -0.48 -11.47 -6.63
N VAL A 42 -1.57 -11.93 -7.25
CA VAL A 42 -2.81 -11.16 -7.36
C VAL A 42 -3.35 -10.81 -5.98
N PHE A 43 -3.43 -11.78 -5.07
CA PHE A 43 -3.91 -11.56 -3.72
C PHE A 43 -3.04 -10.53 -2.96
N LYS A 44 -1.72 -10.72 -2.95
CA LYS A 44 -0.79 -9.83 -2.24
C LYS A 44 -0.74 -8.44 -2.85
N ALA A 45 -0.68 -8.34 -4.17
CA ALA A 45 -0.63 -7.07 -4.87
C ALA A 45 -1.94 -6.29 -4.71
N LYS A 46 -3.09 -6.95 -4.79
CA LYS A 46 -4.40 -6.32 -4.56
C LYS A 46 -4.53 -5.81 -3.13
N SER A 47 -4.18 -6.62 -2.14
CA SER A 47 -4.21 -6.22 -0.72
C SER A 47 -3.31 -5.01 -0.44
N MET A 48 -2.12 -4.96 -1.04
CA MET A 48 -1.22 -3.82 -0.90
C MET A 48 -1.72 -2.58 -1.65
N GLN A 49 -2.30 -2.74 -2.85
CA GLN A 49 -2.93 -1.62 -3.58
C GLN A 49 -4.09 -1.00 -2.82
N ASP A 50 -4.92 -1.82 -2.17
CA ASP A 50 -6.04 -1.31 -1.36
C ASP A 50 -5.53 -0.50 -0.17
N ALA A 51 -4.47 -0.96 0.51
CA ALA A 51 -3.82 -0.21 1.57
C ALA A 51 -3.27 1.14 1.06
N ILE A 52 -2.58 1.15 -0.08
CA ILE A 52 -2.08 2.39 -0.71
C ILE A 52 -3.24 3.35 -1.01
N GLN A 53 -4.34 2.85 -1.55
CA GLN A 53 -5.50 3.67 -1.90
C GLN A 53 -6.14 4.32 -0.67
N CYS A 54 -6.28 3.57 0.44
CA CYS A 54 -6.76 4.13 1.71
C CYS A 54 -5.85 5.27 2.20
N ILE A 55 -4.52 5.06 2.20
CA ILE A 55 -3.55 6.09 2.64
C ILE A 55 -3.64 7.35 1.77
N LEU A 56 -3.76 7.20 0.45
CA LEU A 56 -3.88 8.34 -0.45
C LEU A 56 -5.18 9.12 -0.22
N MET A 57 -6.30 8.41 0.04
CA MET A 57 -7.57 9.05 0.39
C MET A 57 -7.50 9.80 1.72
N GLU A 58 -6.88 9.21 2.74
CA GLU A 58 -6.66 9.85 4.04
C GLU A 58 -5.84 11.14 3.90
N ARG A 59 -4.75 11.10 3.13
CA ARG A 59 -3.91 12.29 2.87
C ARG A 59 -4.69 13.38 2.14
N ALA A 60 -5.44 13.02 1.11
CA ALA A 60 -6.28 13.99 0.39
C ALA A 60 -7.34 14.64 1.29
N ALA A 61 -7.92 13.88 2.22
CA ALA A 61 -8.87 14.40 3.20
C ALA A 61 -8.21 15.34 4.22
N GLN A 62 -6.98 15.04 4.66
CA GLN A 62 -6.21 15.91 5.56
C GLN A 62 -5.85 17.24 4.88
N GLU A 63 -5.40 17.21 3.62
CA GLU A 63 -5.11 18.41 2.84
C GLU A 63 -6.36 19.29 2.66
N SER A 64 -7.52 18.67 2.41
CA SER A 64 -8.80 19.39 2.24
C SER A 64 -9.33 20.02 3.54
N THR A 65 -8.94 19.48 4.69
CA THR A 65 -9.33 20.01 6.02
C THR A 65 -8.39 21.12 6.50
N ALA A 66 -7.17 21.18 5.95
CA ALA A 66 -6.17 22.18 6.29
C ALA A 66 -6.22 23.46 5.41
N ALA A 67 -7.07 23.46 4.37
CA ALA A 67 -7.32 24.58 3.46
C ALA A 67 -8.57 25.37 3.87
#